data_AF-A0A2M6WLA5-F1
#
_entry.id   AF-A0A2M6WLA5-F1
#
_cell.length_a   1.000
_cell.length_b   1.000
_cell.length_c   1.000
_cell.angle_alpha   90.00
_cell.angle_beta   90.00
_cell.angle_gamma   90.00
#
_symmetry.space_group_name_H-M   'P 1'
#
loop_
_entity.id
_entity.type
_entity.pdbx_description
1 polymer ?
#
loop_
_entity_poly.entity_id
_entity_poly.type
_entity_poly.pdbx_seq_one_letter_code
_entity_poly.pdbx_strand_id
1 'polypeptide(L)'
;KAGTSGQVGVFAFYPNKQMTTGEGGMIATDNKKIYEVCDSLKNQGRAKNMQWLDHKYLGYNYRLDEMSAALGVSQLNKLDFMIRERQRIAGWYNDFLKFYVDIIQAPITAVDNTHTWFV
;
A
#
# COMPACT_ATOMS: atom_id res chain seq x y z
N LYS A 1 -3.96 -5.95 11.50
CA LYS A 1 -3.05 -5.07 10.72
C LYS A 1 -3.46 -5.15 9.25
N ALA A 2 -3.33 -4.08 8.47
CA ALA A 2 -3.70 -4.12 7.05
C ALA A 2 -2.76 -5.05 6.26
N GLY A 3 -3.29 -5.74 5.24
CA GLY A 3 -2.52 -6.64 4.39
C GLY A 3 -2.22 -8.03 4.97
N THR A 4 -2.66 -8.34 6.19
CA THR A 4 -2.38 -9.63 6.86
C THR A 4 -3.60 -10.57 6.93
N SER A 5 -4.80 -10.10 6.59
CA SER A 5 -6.03 -10.89 6.76
C SER A 5 -6.24 -11.95 5.67
N GLY A 6 -5.53 -11.84 4.54
CA GLY A 6 -5.59 -12.78 3.43
C GLY A 6 -4.24 -13.44 3.17
N GLN A 7 -4.18 -14.30 2.16
CA GLN A 7 -2.92 -14.89 1.69
C GLN A 7 -1.96 -13.84 1.11
N VAL A 8 -2.52 -12.73 0.61
CA VAL A 8 -1.79 -11.65 -0.03
C VAL A 8 -2.41 -10.30 0.34
N GLY A 9 -1.58 -9.35 0.73
CA GLY A 9 -1.89 -7.93 0.80
C GLY A 9 -1.30 -7.20 -0.40
N VAL A 10 -2.07 -6.31 -1.02
CA VAL A 10 -1.61 -5.48 -2.15
C VAL A 10 -1.74 -4.01 -1.76
N PHE A 11 -0.68 -3.25 -2.00
CA PHE A 11 -0.58 -1.82 -1.72
C PHE A 11 -0.27 -1.06 -3.00
N ALA A 12 -0.87 0.12 -3.14
CA ALA A 12 -0.58 1.06 -4.22
C ALA A 12 0.08 2.31 -3.65
N PHE A 13 1.01 2.89 -4.41
CA PHE A 13 1.80 4.05 -4.01
C PHE A 13 1.71 5.20 -5.03
N TYR A 14 0.56 5.33 -5.68
CA TYR A 14 0.21 6.50 -6.51
C TYR A 14 0.19 7.80 -5.67
N PRO A 15 0.37 9.01 -6.23
CA PRO A 15 0.61 10.23 -5.46
C PRO A 15 -0.48 10.63 -4.48
N ASN A 16 -1.74 10.22 -4.70
CA ASN A 16 -2.84 10.50 -3.78
C ASN A 16 -3.01 9.47 -2.65
N LYS A 17 -2.20 8.41 -2.62
CA LYS A 17 -2.25 7.40 -1.56
C LYS A 17 -1.63 7.93 -0.27
N GLN A 18 -1.78 7.16 0.80
CA GLN A 18 -1.36 7.50 2.16
C GLN A 18 0.15 7.80 2.23
N MET A 19 0.91 7.15 1.36
CA MET A 19 2.30 7.45 0.99
C MET A 19 2.47 7.17 -0.51
N THR A 20 3.52 7.71 -1.13
CA THR A 20 3.75 7.57 -2.57
C THR A 20 5.19 7.22 -2.92
N THR A 21 5.38 6.59 -4.08
CA THR A 21 6.66 6.41 -4.77
C THR A 21 6.67 7.13 -6.13
N GLY A 22 5.78 8.10 -6.34
CA GLY A 22 5.42 8.61 -7.66
C GLY A 22 4.46 7.64 -8.33
N GLU A 23 4.99 6.54 -8.85
CA GLU A 23 4.22 5.38 -9.30
C GLU A 23 4.74 4.13 -8.58
N GLY A 24 3.87 3.18 -8.28
CA GLY A 24 4.33 1.92 -7.69
C GLY A 24 3.28 1.15 -6.91
N GLY A 25 3.70 -0.03 -6.45
CA GLY A 25 2.91 -0.91 -5.62
C GLY A 25 3.75 -1.99 -4.97
N MET A 26 3.13 -2.73 -4.06
CA MET A 26 3.77 -3.78 -3.30
C MET A 26 2.81 -4.93 -3.06
N ILE A 27 3.34 -6.14 -3.13
CA ILE A 27 2.68 -7.38 -2.72
C ILE A 27 3.35 -7.84 -1.43
N ALA A 28 2.56 -8.06 -0.39
CA ALA A 28 3.00 -8.62 0.89
C ALA A 28 2.33 -9.98 1.08
N THR A 29 3.11 -11.00 1.46
CA THR A 29 2.61 -12.36 1.72
C THR A 29 3.58 -13.11 2.63
N ASP A 30 3.05 -13.94 3.53
CA ASP A 30 3.83 -14.89 4.31
C ASP A 30 4.02 -16.24 3.57
N ASN A 31 3.37 -16.40 2.41
CA ASN A 31 3.47 -17.62 1.61
C ASN A 31 4.68 -17.56 0.68
N LYS A 32 5.72 -18.32 1.02
CA LYS A 32 6.95 -18.44 0.24
C LYS A 32 6.73 -18.80 -1.23
N LYS A 33 5.75 -19.65 -1.55
CA LYS A 33 5.46 -20.04 -2.94
C LYS A 33 4.92 -18.85 -3.75
N ILE A 34 4.04 -18.05 -3.15
CA ILE A 34 3.51 -16.84 -3.79
C ILE A 34 4.64 -15.83 -3.99
N TYR A 35 5.44 -15.59 -2.95
CA TYR A 35 6.61 -14.71 -3.06
C TYR A 35 7.54 -15.10 -4.21
N GLU A 36 7.92 -16.38 -4.33
CA GLU A 36 8.83 -16.86 -5.38
C GLU A 36 8.25 -16.69 -6.79
N VAL A 37 6.92 -16.86 -6.96
CA VAL A 37 6.24 -16.61 -8.23
C VAL A 37 6.23 -15.11 -8.53
N CYS A 38 5.82 -14.26 -7.60
CA CYS A 38 5.78 -12.81 -7.78
C CYS A 38 7.16 -12.21 -8.07
N ASP A 39 8.20 -12.65 -7.36
CA ASP A 39 9.56 -12.17 -7.53
C ASP A 39 10.12 -12.50 -8.92
N SER A 40 9.83 -13.71 -9.41
CA SER A 40 10.15 -14.11 -10.78
C SER A 40 9.36 -13.29 -11.79
N LEU A 41 8.03 -13.20 -11.65
CA LEU A 41 7.15 -12.49 -12.58
C LEU A 41 7.50 -11.00 -12.70
N LYS A 42 7.80 -10.29 -11.60
CA LYS A 42 8.17 -8.85 -11.69
C LYS A 42 9.49 -8.60 -12.43
N ASN A 43 10.31 -9.63 -12.58
CA ASN A 43 11.66 -9.57 -13.13
C ASN A 43 11.79 -10.45 -14.38
N GLN A 44 10.91 -10.24 -15.36
CA GLN A 44 10.90 -10.93 -16.65
C GLN A 44 10.76 -12.45 -16.56
N GLY A 45 10.27 -13.00 -15.45
CA GLY A 45 10.09 -14.44 -15.26
C GLY A 45 11.38 -15.20 -14.97
N ARG A 46 12.45 -14.49 -14.58
CA ARG A 46 13.76 -15.08 -14.30
C ARG A 46 13.68 -16.11 -13.17
N ALA A 47 14.43 -17.20 -13.33
CA ALA A 47 14.57 -18.22 -12.30
C ALA A 47 15.46 -17.72 -11.13
N LYS A 48 15.23 -18.29 -9.94
CA LYS A 48 15.89 -17.88 -8.68
C LYS A 48 17.41 -18.08 -8.67
N ASN A 49 17.90 -19.06 -9.42
CA ASN A 49 19.33 -19.35 -9.59
C ASN A 49 20.06 -18.26 -10.40
N MET A 50 19.32 -17.30 -10.99
CA MET A 50 19.82 -16.17 -11.79
C MET A 50 20.82 -16.55 -12.89
N GLN A 51 20.80 -17.80 -13.38
CA GLN A 51 21.56 -18.16 -14.56
C GLN A 51 21.09 -17.31 -15.75
N TRP A 52 22.04 -16.90 -16.59
CA TRP A 52 21.93 -15.67 -17.38
C TRP A 52 20.78 -15.61 -18.40
N LEU A 53 20.07 -16.73 -18.65
CA LEU A 53 18.95 -16.82 -19.59
C LEU A 53 17.85 -17.80 -19.13
N ASP A 54 17.78 -18.13 -17.84
CA ASP A 54 16.79 -19.07 -17.32
C ASP A 54 15.50 -18.32 -16.94
N HIS A 55 14.43 -18.58 -17.69
CA HIS A 55 13.09 -18.01 -17.48
C HIS A 55 12.08 -19.13 -17.22
N LYS A 56 11.56 -19.15 -16.00
CA LYS A 56 10.57 -20.16 -15.56
C LYS A 56 9.15 -19.82 -15.99
N TYR A 57 8.86 -18.53 -16.11
CA TYR A 57 7.54 -18.01 -16.44
C TYR A 57 7.65 -16.96 -17.55
N LEU A 58 6.55 -16.70 -18.25
CA LEU A 58 6.39 -15.47 -19.01
C LEU A 58 6.13 -14.32 -18.03
N GLY A 59 7.19 -13.59 -17.67
CA GLY A 59 7.10 -12.48 -16.72
C GLY A 59 6.98 -11.11 -17.37
N TYR A 60 7.13 -10.10 -16.53
CA TYR A 60 6.94 -8.68 -16.84
C TYR A 60 8.13 -7.87 -16.33
N ASN A 61 8.24 -6.63 -16.79
CA ASN A 61 9.18 -5.66 -16.24
C ASN A 61 8.47 -4.74 -15.24
N TYR A 62 8.17 -5.24 -14.05
CA TYR A 62 7.47 -4.51 -12.98
C TYR A 62 8.38 -4.23 -11.77
N ARG A 63 9.71 -4.24 -11.98
CA ARG A 63 10.64 -3.79 -10.95
C ARG A 63 10.42 -2.31 -10.67
N LEU A 64 10.35 -1.95 -9.40
CA LEU A 64 10.43 -0.56 -8.96
C LEU A 64 11.87 -0.10 -9.11
N ASP A 65 12.10 1.09 -9.67
CA ASP A 65 13.44 1.66 -9.77
C ASP A 65 13.94 2.20 -8.42
N GLU A 66 15.26 2.42 -8.33
CA GLU A 66 15.91 2.84 -7.09
C GLU A 66 15.46 4.22 -6.60
N MET A 67 15.12 5.16 -7.50
CA MET A 67 14.67 6.50 -7.11
C MET A 67 13.28 6.44 -6.48
N SER A 68 12.37 5.69 -7.09
CA SER A 68 11.03 5.44 -6.56
C SER A 68 11.08 4.68 -5.23
N ALA A 69 11.98 3.69 -5.11
CA ALA A 69 12.20 2.96 -3.86
C ALA A 69 12.74 3.86 -2.73
N ALA A 70 13.72 4.72 -3.02
CA ALA A 70 14.29 5.67 -2.07
C ALA A 70 13.23 6.68 -1.57
N LEU A 71 12.39 7.18 -2.48
CA LEU A 71 11.25 8.02 -2.13
C LEU A 71 10.28 7.27 -1.20
N GLY A 72 9.97 6.02 -1.52
CA GLY A 72 9.12 5.16 -0.69
C GLY A 72 9.63 4.98 0.73
N VAL A 73 10.93 4.69 0.90
CA VAL A 73 11.55 4.56 2.23
C VAL A 73 11.45 5.87 3.02
N SER A 74 11.73 7.01 2.37
CA SER A 74 11.60 8.33 3.00
C SER A 74 10.15 8.65 3.42
N GLN A 75 9.18 8.27 2.59
CA GLN A 75 7.76 8.43 2.86
C GLN A 75 7.27 7.50 3.99
N LEU A 76 7.75 6.26 4.04
CA LEU A 76 7.39 5.28 5.06
C LEU A 76 7.78 5.78 6.47
N ASN A 77 8.95 6.42 6.61
CA ASN A 77 9.39 7.04 7.87
C ASN A 77 8.48 8.17 8.36
N LYS A 78 7.66 8.75 7.47
CA LYS A 78 6.72 9.84 7.78
C LYS A 78 5.27 9.35 7.86
N LEU A 79 5.00 8.07 7.62
CA LEU A 79 3.65 7.55 7.42
C LEU A 79 2.75 7.79 8.64
N ASP A 80 3.24 7.53 9.85
CA ASP A 80 2.46 7.75 11.07
C ASP A 80 2.08 9.22 11.26
N PHE A 81 2.99 10.14 10.94
CA PHE A 81 2.70 11.57 10.95
C PHE A 81 1.61 11.93 9.94
N MET A 82 1.74 11.45 8.70
CA MET A 82 0.75 11.73 7.64
C MET A 82 -0.64 11.16 7.97
N ILE A 83 -0.70 9.98 8.58
CA ILE A 83 -1.97 9.38 9.04
C ILE A 83 -2.59 10.23 10.15
N ARG A 84 -1.81 10.68 11.14
CA ARG A 84 -2.31 11.55 12.21
C ARG A 84 -2.85 12.87 11.68
N GLU A 85 -2.18 13.51 10.73
CA GLU A 85 -2.66 14.75 10.13
C GLU A 85 -3.98 14.57 9.37
N ARG A 86 -4.12 13.46 8.63
CA ARG A 86 -5.39 13.13 7.97
C ARG A 86 -6.51 12.86 8.96
N GLN A 87 -6.22 12.16 10.06
CA GLN A 87 -7.19 11.95 11.15
C GLN A 87 -7.61 13.26 11.80
N ARG A 88 -6.68 14.20 11.98
CA ARG A 88 -6.96 15.54 12.52
C ARG A 88 -7.93 16.30 11.63
N ILE A 89 -7.70 16.29 10.31
CA ILE A 89 -8.59 16.93 9.33
C ILE A 89 -9.96 16.25 9.29
N ALA A 90 -10.01 14.92 9.28
CA ALA A 90 -11.28 14.19 9.35
C ALA A 90 -12.05 14.47 10.66
N GLY A 91 -11.33 14.68 11.77
CA GLY A 91 -11.90 15.13 13.03
C GLY A 91 -12.66 16.45 12.89
N TRP A 92 -12.10 17.42 12.16
CA TRP A 92 -12.79 18.68 11.86
C TRP A 92 -14.08 18.48 11.05
N TYR A 93 -14.06 17.60 10.06
CA TYR A 93 -15.27 17.25 9.31
C TYR A 93 -16.32 16.63 10.21
N ASN A 94 -15.94 15.68 11.08
CA ASN A 94 -16.85 15.06 12.02
C ASN A 94 -17.43 16.07 13.01
N ASP A 95 -16.62 17.00 13.51
CA ASP A 95 -17.04 18.07 14.41
C ASP A 95 -18.04 19.04 13.77
N PHE A 96 -17.88 19.33 12.48
CA PHE A 96 -18.81 20.17 11.74
C PHE A 96 -20.10 19.43 11.40
N LEU A 97 -19.98 18.17 10.95
CA LEU A 97 -21.11 17.36 10.49
C LEU A 97 -22.01 16.86 11.62
N LYS A 98 -21.54 16.85 12.88
CA LYS A 98 -22.34 16.40 14.04
C LYS A 98 -23.64 17.19 14.24
N PHE A 99 -23.73 18.42 13.73
CA PHE A 99 -24.94 19.24 13.81
C PHE A 99 -25.96 18.92 12.72
N TYR A 100 -25.59 18.08 11.76
CA TYR A 100 -26.38 17.72 10.59
C TYR A 100 -26.73 16.21 10.57
N VAL A 101 -26.75 15.57 11.74
CA VAL A 101 -26.96 14.11 11.86
C VAL A 101 -28.32 13.65 11.35
N ASP A 102 -29.32 14.52 11.31
CA ASP A 102 -30.65 14.22 10.78
C ASP A 102 -30.66 14.10 9.24
N ILE A 103 -29.62 14.60 8.56
CA ILE A 103 -29.51 14.62 7.10
C ILE A 103 -28.26 13.90 6.56
N ILE A 104 -27.21 13.74 7.37
CA ILE A 104 -25.93 13.13 6.97
C ILE A 104 -25.44 12.18 8.05
N GLN A 105 -25.05 10.96 7.64
CA GLN A 105 -24.33 10.02 8.49
C GLN A 105 -22.82 10.14 8.25
N ALA A 106 -22.07 10.55 9.27
CA ALA A 106 -20.61 10.56 9.23
C ALA A 106 -20.03 9.12 9.24
N PRO A 107 -18.81 8.90 8.69
CA PRO A 107 -18.20 7.57 8.68
C PRO A 107 -17.97 7.02 10.09
N ILE A 108 -18.38 5.77 10.31
CA ILE A 108 -18.18 5.06 11.57
C ILE A 108 -16.92 4.20 11.47
N THR A 109 -16.04 4.30 12.46
CA THR A 109 -14.87 3.42 12.56
C THR A 109 -15.22 2.23 13.45
N ALA A 110 -15.07 1.02 12.93
CA ALA A 110 -15.32 -0.21 13.69
C ALA A 110 -14.33 -0.34 14.87
N VAL A 111 -14.74 -1.09 15.90
CA VAL A 111 -13.87 -1.41 17.05
C VAL A 111 -12.58 -2.08 16.55
N ASP A 112 -11.45 -1.77 17.19
CA ASP A 112 -10.09 -2.24 16.85
C ASP A 112 -9.60 -1.89 15.44
N ASN A 113 -10.28 -0.96 14.74
CA ASN A 113 -9.86 -0.46 13.44
C ASN A 113 -9.43 1.00 13.52
N THR A 114 -8.49 1.36 12.65
CA THR A 114 -8.02 2.73 12.49
C THR A 114 -8.28 3.17 11.06
N HIS A 115 -9.16 4.15 10.87
CA HIS A 115 -9.33 4.76 9.56
C HIS A 115 -8.12 5.67 9.26
N THR A 116 -7.46 5.42 8.12
CA THR A 116 -6.30 6.22 7.69
C THR A 116 -6.68 7.47 6.91
N TRP A 117 -7.96 7.57 6.51
CA TRP A 117 -8.58 8.57 5.64
C TRP A 117 -7.89 8.71 4.28
N PHE A 118 -8.67 8.66 3.21
CA PHE A 118 -8.22 8.87 1.85
C PHE A 118 -8.93 10.12 1.31
N VAL A 119 -8.22 10.92 0.52
CA VAL A 119 -8.77 12.13 -0.12
C VAL A 119 -9.04 11.82 -1.58
#